data_AF-A0A946J1R2-F1
#
_entry.id   AF-A0A946J1R2-F1
#
_cell.length_a   1.000
_cell.length_b   1.000
_cell.length_c   1.000
_cell.angle_alpha   90.00
_cell.angle_beta   90.00
_cell.angle_gamma   90.00
#
_symmetry.space_group_name_H-M   'P 1'
#
loop_
_entity.id
_entity.type
_entity.pdbx_description
1 polymer ?
#
loop_
_entity_poly.entity_id
_entity_poly.type
_entity_poly.pdbx_seq_one_letter_code
_entity_poly.pdbx_strand_id
1 'polypeptide(L)'
;NNLIEKIENQIAYLECVFTGASTQISCQSIVMVTERIPNTSLYEQLINQKPNKKTKPAAINIQLIGDAEAPGLIADAVFAGHLAAQNFETAETDIQKALFMREMPSLK
;
A
#
# COMPACT_ATOMS: atom_id res chain seq x y z
N ASN A 1 -5.44 23.68 -13.09
CA ASN A 1 -5.23 22.27 -12.68
C ASN A 1 -6.29 21.48 -13.42
N ASN A 2 -5.90 20.58 -14.31
CA ASN A 2 -6.83 19.89 -15.21
C ASN A 2 -6.72 18.37 -14.97
N LEU A 3 -7.86 17.69 -14.88
CA LEU A 3 -7.92 16.23 -14.88
C LEU A 3 -8.17 15.70 -16.29
N ILE A 4 -7.77 14.46 -16.58
CA ILE A 4 -8.13 13.79 -17.83
C ILE A 4 -9.49 13.09 -17.61
N GLU A 5 -10.52 13.52 -18.35
CA GLU A 5 -11.84 12.89 -18.30
C GLU A 5 -11.89 11.64 -19.20
N LYS A 6 -11.39 11.77 -20.42
CA LYS A 6 -11.41 10.69 -21.41
C LYS A 6 -10.32 10.84 -22.46
N ILE A 7 -10.01 9.73 -23.12
CA ILE A 7 -9.02 9.62 -24.19
C ILE A 7 -9.68 8.88 -25.35
N GLU A 8 -9.85 9.53 -26.50
CA GLU A 8 -10.46 8.94 -27.69
C GLU A 8 -9.82 9.51 -28.95
N ASN A 9 -9.65 8.69 -29.99
CA ASN A 9 -9.22 9.14 -31.33
C ASN A 9 -7.97 10.04 -31.33
N GLN A 10 -6.94 9.71 -30.53
CA GLN A 10 -5.72 10.53 -30.39
C GLN A 10 -5.96 11.94 -29.84
N ILE A 11 -7.02 12.11 -29.05
CA ILE A 11 -7.36 13.34 -28.34
C ILE A 11 -7.57 13.02 -26.86
N ALA A 12 -6.88 13.74 -25.99
CA ALA A 12 -7.16 13.79 -24.57
C ALA A 12 -8.14 14.93 -24.29
N TYR A 13 -9.20 14.62 -23.54
CA TYR A 13 -10.19 15.57 -23.08
C TYR A 13 -9.90 15.87 -21.61
N LEU A 14 -9.68 17.14 -21.30
CA LEU A 14 -9.31 17.60 -19.98
C LEU A 14 -10.34 18.56 -19.42
N GLU A 15 -10.61 18.47 -18.13
CA GLU A 15 -11.52 19.36 -17.41
C GLU A 15 -10.78 20.13 -16.32
N CYS A 16 -10.99 21.45 -16.27
CA CYS A 16 -10.49 22.28 -15.18
C CYS A 16 -11.21 21.96 -13.88
N VAL A 17 -10.47 21.49 -12.87
CA VAL A 17 -11.03 21.06 -11.57
C VAL A 17 -11.69 22.17 -10.75
N PHE A 18 -11.53 23.43 -11.17
CA PHE A 18 -12.10 24.60 -10.48
C PHE A 18 -13.34 25.16 -11.17
N THR A 19 -13.41 25.05 -12.50
CA THR A 19 -14.44 25.74 -13.31
C THR A 19 -15.27 24.81 -14.18
N GLY A 20 -14.87 23.55 -14.32
CA GLY A 20 -15.50 22.60 -15.25
C GLY A 20 -15.24 22.90 -16.72
N ALA A 21 -14.39 23.89 -17.04
CA ALA A 21 -14.08 24.23 -18.43
C ALA A 21 -13.33 23.07 -19.10
N SER A 22 -13.87 22.61 -20.24
CA SER A 22 -13.28 21.51 -21.02
C SER A 22 -12.28 22.02 -22.05
N THR A 23 -11.19 21.27 -22.23
CA THR A 23 -10.14 21.52 -23.21
C THR A 23 -9.72 20.21 -23.90
N GLN A 24 -9.25 20.31 -25.14
CA GLN A 24 -8.84 19.15 -25.94
C GLN A 24 -7.37 19.30 -26.34
N ILE A 25 -6.61 18.21 -26.22
CA ILE A 25 -5.19 18.16 -26.61
C ILE A 25 -5.01 16.96 -27.53
N SER A 26 -4.47 17.17 -28.74
CA SER A 26 -4.10 16.07 -29.63
C SER A 26 -2.82 15.39 -29.12
N CYS A 27 -2.82 14.06 -29.07
CA CYS A 27 -1.71 13.25 -28.60
C CYS A 27 -1.66 11.90 -29.32
N GLN A 28 -0.48 11.50 -29.80
CA GLN A 28 -0.26 10.19 -30.44
C GLN A 28 -0.09 9.06 -29.42
N SER A 29 0.34 9.40 -28.20
CA SER A 29 0.61 8.44 -27.13
C SER A 29 0.39 9.10 -25.78
N ILE A 30 0.08 8.28 -24.78
CA ILE A 30 -0.19 8.72 -23.41
C ILE A 30 0.57 7.80 -22.45
N VAL A 31 1.22 8.40 -21.46
CA VAL A 31 1.89 7.70 -20.37
C VAL A 31 1.10 8.01 -19.09
N MET A 32 0.38 7.02 -18.58
CA MET A 32 -0.41 7.16 -17.37
C MET A 32 0.49 6.97 -16.14
N VAL A 33 0.61 8.02 -15.33
CA VAL A 33 1.31 7.99 -14.05
C VAL A 33 0.29 8.37 -12.98
N THR A 34 -0.46 7.38 -12.51
CA THR A 34 -1.59 7.58 -11.61
C THR A 34 -1.29 6.99 -10.23
N GLU A 35 -1.55 5.71 -10.07
CA GLU A 35 -1.42 4.97 -8.82
C GLU A 35 -0.76 3.61 -9.07
N ARG A 36 -0.49 2.90 -7.98
CA ARG A 36 0.02 1.53 -8.00
C ARG A 36 -1.00 0.62 -7.33
N ILE A 37 -1.16 -0.59 -7.87
CA ILE A 37 -1.98 -1.64 -7.29
C ILE A 37 -1.05 -2.59 -6.52
N PRO A 38 -1.35 -2.95 -5.26
CA PRO A 38 -0.56 -3.92 -4.51
C PRO A 38 -0.50 -5.28 -5.22
N ASN A 39 0.67 -5.93 -5.23
CA ASN A 39 0.82 -7.29 -5.74
C ASN A 39 0.84 -8.29 -4.57
N THR A 40 -0.33 -8.88 -4.26
CA THR A 40 -0.52 -9.80 -3.13
C THR A 40 -0.68 -11.26 -3.54
N SER A 41 -0.52 -11.58 -4.84
CA SER A 41 -0.84 -12.90 -5.40
C SER A 41 -0.18 -14.07 -4.67
N LEU A 42 1.11 -13.96 -4.34
CA LEU A 42 1.86 -14.97 -3.60
C LEU A 42 1.40 -15.09 -2.14
N TYR A 43 1.15 -13.97 -1.47
CA TYR A 43 0.65 -13.97 -0.10
C TYR A 43 -0.67 -14.72 0.00
N GLU A 44 -1.63 -14.40 -0.89
CA GLU A 44 -2.92 -15.08 -0.97
C GLU A 44 -2.75 -16.57 -1.21
N GLN A 45 -1.85 -16.97 -2.11
CA GLN A 45 -1.56 -18.39 -2.35
C GLN A 45 -1.02 -19.10 -1.11
N LEU A 46 -0.17 -18.44 -0.32
CA LEU A 46 0.46 -19.01 0.87
C LEU A 46 -0.53 -19.17 2.03
N ILE A 47 -1.33 -18.14 2.34
CA ILE A 47 -2.30 -18.20 3.45
C ILE A 47 -3.44 -19.18 3.19
N ASN A 48 -3.75 -19.45 1.92
CA ASN A 48 -4.81 -20.38 1.51
C ASN A 48 -4.34 -21.85 1.42
N GLN A 49 -3.06 -22.15 1.69
CA GLN A 49 -2.59 -23.54 1.71
C GLN A 49 -3.16 -24.31 2.91
N LYS A 50 -3.76 -25.49 2.65
CA LYS A 50 -4.21 -26.37 3.73
C LYS A 50 -3.00 -26.93 4.48
N PRO A 51 -2.95 -26.86 5.83
CA PRO A 51 -1.85 -27.42 6.59
C PRO A 51 -1.75 -28.94 6.33
N ASN A 52 -0.56 -29.39 5.95
CA ASN A 52 -0.29 -30.79 5.70
C ASN A 52 -0.30 -31.55 7.05
N LYS A 53 -1.18 -32.54 7.21
CA LYS A 53 -1.45 -33.27 8.48
C LYS A 53 -0.22 -33.97 9.10
N LYS A 54 0.92 -34.03 8.41
CA LYS A 54 2.13 -34.77 8.83
C LYS A 54 3.14 -33.96 9.62
N THR A 55 3.02 -32.64 9.62
CA THR A 55 3.87 -31.74 10.41
C THR A 55 2.99 -31.03 11.42
N LYS A 56 3.30 -31.11 12.73
CA LYS A 56 2.73 -30.15 13.70
C LYS A 56 3.00 -28.77 13.11
N PRO A 57 1.99 -27.97 12.74
CA PRO A 57 2.27 -26.68 12.15
C PRO A 57 2.88 -25.85 13.28
N ALA A 58 4.19 -25.62 13.24
CA ALA A 58 4.67 -24.36 13.76
C ALA A 58 3.84 -23.30 13.04
N ALA A 59 3.14 -22.45 13.77
CA ALA A 59 2.34 -21.39 13.18
C ALA A 59 3.28 -20.55 12.32
N ILE A 60 3.21 -20.70 11.00
CA ILE A 60 4.05 -19.93 10.08
C ILE A 60 3.42 -18.53 10.04
N ASN A 61 4.13 -17.55 10.60
CA ASN A 61 3.73 -16.15 10.47
C ASN A 61 4.07 -15.68 9.05
N ILE A 62 3.03 -15.36 8.30
CA ILE A 62 3.12 -14.80 6.95
C ILE A 62 2.50 -13.42 7.00
N GLN A 63 3.27 -12.40 6.66
CA GLN A 63 2.87 -10.99 6.73
C GLN A 63 3.24 -10.28 5.42
N LEU A 64 2.37 -9.39 4.96
CA LEU A 64 2.67 -8.41 3.90
C LEU A 64 3.45 -7.24 4.48
N ILE A 65 4.43 -6.71 3.73
CA ILE A 65 5.17 -5.49 4.08
C ILE A 65 5.33 -4.60 2.86
N GLY A 66 5.50 -3.30 3.10
CA GLY A 66 5.80 -2.30 2.07
C GLY A 66 4.70 -2.19 1.02
N ASP A 67 5.07 -1.97 -0.25
CA ASP A 67 4.09 -1.71 -1.31
C ASP A 67 3.13 -2.88 -1.59
N ALA A 68 3.49 -4.10 -1.19
CA ALA A 68 2.59 -5.25 -1.27
C ALA A 68 1.48 -5.19 -0.21
N GLU A 69 1.72 -4.54 0.92
CA GLU A 69 0.72 -4.24 1.95
C GLU A 69 -0.08 -2.99 1.58
N ALA A 70 0.62 -1.88 1.30
CA ALA A 70 0.04 -0.61 0.89
C ALA A 70 1.08 0.22 0.11
N PRO A 71 0.87 0.50 -1.19
CA PRO A 71 1.78 1.33 -1.98
C PRO A 71 1.99 2.72 -1.37
N GLY A 72 3.24 3.03 -1.02
CA GLY A 72 3.60 4.27 -0.32
C GLY A 72 4.94 4.85 -0.76
N LEU A 73 5.51 5.70 0.08
CA LEU A 73 6.87 6.18 -0.14
C LEU A 73 7.88 5.05 0.03
N ILE A 74 9.08 5.24 -0.52
CA ILE A 74 10.21 4.33 -0.26
C ILE A 74 10.48 4.23 1.25
N ALA A 75 10.34 5.34 1.97
CA ALA A 75 10.49 5.39 3.43
C ALA A 75 9.48 4.46 4.14
N ASP A 76 8.25 4.35 3.65
CA ASP A 76 7.22 3.49 4.23
C ASP A 76 7.58 2.01 4.05
N ALA A 77 8.09 1.63 2.86
CA ALA A 77 8.55 0.27 2.61
C ALA A 77 9.77 -0.12 3.47
N VAL A 78 10.73 0.81 3.62
CA VAL A 78 11.90 0.60 4.51
C VAL A 78 11.45 0.47 5.97
N PHE A 79 10.57 1.36 6.42
CA PHE A 79 10.01 1.32 7.77
C PHE A 79 9.25 0.01 8.02
N ALA A 80 8.37 -0.40 7.11
CA ALA A 80 7.61 -1.64 7.23
C ALA A 80 8.51 -2.88 7.33
N GLY A 81 9.57 -2.95 6.52
CA GLY A 81 10.56 -4.02 6.60
C GLY A 81 11.33 -4.02 7.92
N HIS A 82 11.75 -2.86 8.41
CA HIS A 82 12.44 -2.74 9.69
C HIS A 82 11.54 -3.08 10.88
N LEU A 83 10.28 -2.63 10.84
CA LEU A 83 9.27 -2.93 11.86
C LEU A 83 8.96 -4.42 11.92
N ALA A 84 8.77 -5.07 10.78
CA ALA A 84 8.54 -6.52 10.72
C ALA A 84 9.72 -7.32 11.30
N ALA A 85 10.96 -6.91 11.02
CA ALA A 85 12.14 -7.55 11.59
C ALA A 85 12.25 -7.35 13.11
N GLN A 86 11.99 -6.14 13.61
CA GLN A 86 12.02 -5.86 15.05
C GLN A 86 10.92 -6.61 15.82
N ASN A 87 9.75 -6.74 15.21
CA ASN A 87 8.60 -7.40 15.82
C ASN A 87 8.63 -8.92 15.68
N PHE A 88 9.58 -9.48 14.93
CA PHE A 88 9.69 -10.93 14.73
C PHE A 88 9.85 -11.63 16.08
N GLU A 89 9.04 -12.66 16.32
CA GLU A 89 8.96 -13.41 17.60
C GLU A 89 8.55 -12.57 18.83
N THR A 90 8.18 -11.30 18.67
CA THR A 90 7.69 -10.46 19.76
C THR A 90 6.20 -10.70 19.97
N ALA A 91 5.76 -10.76 21.24
CA ALA A 91 4.34 -10.93 21.56
C ALA A 91 3.52 -9.70 21.12
N GLU A 92 2.31 -9.92 20.59
CA GLU A 92 1.43 -8.84 20.13
C GLU A 92 1.18 -7.77 21.19
N THR A 93 1.11 -8.15 22.47
CA THR A 93 0.94 -7.21 23.58
C THR A 93 2.11 -6.25 23.72
N ASP A 94 3.33 -6.72 23.50
CA ASP A 94 4.54 -5.91 23.61
C ASP A 94 4.69 -4.99 22.39
N ILE A 95 4.35 -5.48 21.19
CA ILE A 95 4.30 -4.68 19.96
C ILE A 95 3.33 -3.51 20.14
N GLN A 96 2.10 -3.78 20.60
CA GLN A 96 1.10 -2.74 20.84
C GLN A 96 1.59 -1.73 21.86
N LYS A 97 2.14 -2.18 22.99
CA LYS A 97 2.65 -1.27 24.03
C LYS A 97 3.73 -0.35 23.48
N ALA A 98 4.68 -0.86 22.69
CA ALA A 98 5.75 -0.07 22.10
C ALA A 98 5.23 1.00 21.12
N LEU A 99 4.22 0.67 20.30
CA LEU A 99 3.65 1.59 19.32
C LEU A 99 2.92 2.80 19.93
N PHE A 100 2.36 2.65 21.13
CA PHE A 100 1.56 3.70 21.78
C PHE A 100 2.27 4.42 22.93
N MET A 101 3.52 4.08 23.22
CA MET A 101 4.34 4.81 24.19
C MET A 101 4.62 6.23 23.67
N ARG A 102 4.13 7.22 24.40
CA ARG A 102 4.30 8.65 24.08
C ARG A 102 4.41 9.47 25.35
N GLU A 103 5.09 10.59 25.27
CA GLU A 103 5.10 11.58 26.34
C GLU A 103 3.70 12.16 26.52
N MET A 104 3.24 12.25 27.77
CA MET A 104 1.93 12.83 28.11
C MET A 104 2.14 14.15 28.86
N PRO A 105 1.47 15.24 28.44
CA PRO A 105 1.54 16.49 29.20
C PRO A 105 0.90 16.29 30.58
N SER A 106 1.54 16.84 31.62
CA SER A 106 0.91 16.92 32.94
C SER A 106 -0.24 17.91 32.90
N LEU A 107 -1.44 17.45 33.21
CA LEU A 107 -2.57 18.33 33.52
C LEU A 107 -2.39 18.85 34.94
N LYS A 108 -2.41 20.18 35.10
CA LYS A 108 -2.44 20.86 36.40
C LYS A 108 -3.85 20.90 36.96
#